data_AF-M3CCB3-F1
#
_entry.id   AF-M3CCB3-F1
#
_cell.length_a   1.000
_cell.length_b   1.000
_cell.length_c   1.000
_cell.angle_alpha   90.00
_cell.angle_beta   90.00
_cell.angle_gamma   90.00
#
_symmetry.space_group_name_H-M   'P 1'
#
loop_
_entity.id
_entity.type
_entity.pdbx_description
1 polymer ?
#
loop_
_entity_poly.entity_id
_entity_poly.type
_entity_poly.pdbx_seq_one_letter_code
_entity_poly.pdbx_strand_id
1 'polypeptide(L)'
;MYWTNPLPQEVLQQVIDGSFCFGIYQNLDDTTTRQQLGFARLITDHTTFAYLTDVYVLPEYRGLGIGGWLLDCIDEHLEAKP
;
A
#
# COMPACT_ATOMS: atom_id res chain seq x y z
N MET A 1 3.93 -5.03 10.09
CA MET A 1 3.94 -3.56 10.25
C MET A 1 5.16 -3.19 11.09
N TYR A 2 5.87 -2.10 10.78
CA TYR A 2 7.16 -1.80 11.46
C TYR A 2 7.00 -1.22 12.88
N TRP A 3 5.83 -0.66 13.22
CA TRP A 3 5.55 -0.01 14.50
C TRP A 3 4.77 -0.87 15.49
N THR A 4 4.42 -2.10 15.12
CA THR A 4 3.62 -2.98 15.99
C THR A 4 4.08 -4.44 15.87
N ASN A 5 3.70 -5.23 16.87
CA ASN A 5 3.90 -6.67 16.84
C ASN A 5 3.08 -7.31 15.71
N PRO A 6 3.50 -8.50 15.25
CA PRO A 6 2.70 -9.27 14.31
C PRO A 6 1.26 -9.45 14.82
N LEU A 7 0.29 -9.11 13.98
CA LEU A 7 -1.11 -9.38 14.25
C LEU A 7 -1.42 -10.86 13.95
N PRO A 8 -2.39 -11.47 14.65
CA PRO A 8 -2.96 -12.75 14.21
C PRO A 8 -3.45 -12.64 12.76
N GLN A 9 -3.30 -13.72 11.99
CA GLN A 9 -3.61 -13.72 10.55
C GLN A 9 -5.04 -13.24 10.26
N GLU A 10 -6.02 -13.71 11.01
CA GLU A 10 -7.43 -13.33 10.83
C GLU A 10 -7.65 -11.83 11.06
N VAL A 11 -6.99 -11.27 12.08
CA VAL A 11 -7.06 -9.83 12.39
C VAL A 11 -6.39 -9.02 11.29
N LEU A 12 -5.23 -9.46 10.81
CA LEU A 12 -4.55 -8.81 9.68
C LEU A 12 -5.41 -8.82 8.43
N GLN A 13 -6.08 -9.93 8.14
CA GLN A 13 -6.98 -10.04 6.99
C GLN A 13 -8.13 -9.04 7.11
N GLN A 14 -8.77 -8.94 8.28
CA GLN A 14 -9.82 -7.94 8.53
C GLN A 14 -9.33 -6.50 8.34
N VAL A 15 -8.11 -6.19 8.77
CA VAL A 15 -7.49 -4.86 8.58
C VAL A 15 -7.29 -4.56 7.09
N ILE A 16 -6.84 -5.54 6.31
CA ILE A 16 -6.63 -5.41 4.86
C ILE A 16 -7.99 -5.24 4.16
N ASP A 17 -8.95 -6.11 4.44
CA ASP A 17 -10.28 -6.10 3.81
C ASP A 17 -11.06 -4.82 4.12
N GLY A 18 -10.84 -4.23 5.30
CA GLY A 18 -11.46 -2.97 5.73
C GLY A 18 -10.70 -1.70 5.29
N SER A 19 -9.64 -1.81 4.49
CA SER A 19 -8.83 -0.67 4.04
C SER A 19 -8.75 -0.61 2.51
N PHE A 20 -8.58 0.60 1.95
CA PHE A 20 -8.20 0.73 0.54
C PHE A 20 -6.68 0.56 0.42
N CYS A 21 -6.23 -0.53 -0.19
CA CYS A 21 -4.82 -0.91 -0.19
C CYS A 21 -4.16 -0.65 -1.55
N PHE A 22 -2.93 -0.16 -1.50
CA PHE A 22 -2.03 0.00 -2.65
C PHE A 22 -0.88 -1.00 -2.51
N GLY A 23 -0.62 -1.75 -3.58
CA GLY A 23 0.52 -2.66 -3.67
C GLY A 23 1.40 -2.29 -4.86
N ILE A 24 2.71 -2.22 -4.64
CA ILE A 24 3.69 -2.04 -5.72
C ILE A 24 4.17 -3.42 -6.13
N TYR A 25 4.11 -3.72 -7.43
CA TYR A 25 4.51 -5.00 -7.96
C TYR A 25 5.49 -4.85 -9.12
N GLN A 26 6.50 -5.71 -9.16
CA GLN A 26 7.40 -5.88 -10.30
C GLN A 26 7.16 -7.24 -10.93
N ASN A 27 7.06 -7.27 -12.26
CA ASN A 27 7.04 -8.52 -13.02
C ASN A 27 8.45 -9.12 -13.01
N LEU A 28 8.56 -10.40 -12.68
CA LEU A 28 9.86 -11.07 -12.62
C LEU A 28 10.29 -11.67 -13.97
N ASP A 29 9.34 -11.91 -14.86
CA ASP A 29 9.52 -12.49 -16.18
C ASP A 29 8.32 -12.13 -17.09
N ASP A 30 8.30 -12.67 -18.32
CA ASP A 30 7.17 -12.54 -19.26
C ASP A 30 5.92 -13.36 -18.83
N THR A 31 5.90 -13.92 -17.61
CA THR A 31 4.77 -14.68 -17.06
C THR A 31 3.91 -13.83 -16.12
N THR A 32 2.93 -14.46 -15.48
CA THR A 32 2.04 -13.83 -14.49
C THR A 32 2.69 -13.64 -13.12
N THR A 33 3.97 -14.02 -12.94
CA THR A 33 4.66 -13.95 -11.65
C THR A 33 5.04 -12.52 -11.31
N ARG A 34 4.54 -12.05 -10.16
CA ARG A 34 4.79 -10.68 -9.67
C ARG A 34 5.37 -10.72 -8.26
N GLN A 35 6.42 -9.95 -8.02
CA GLN A 35 6.95 -9.71 -6.69
C GLN A 35 6.37 -8.41 -6.13
N GLN A 36 5.86 -8.45 -4.90
CA GLN A 36 5.45 -7.24 -4.20
C GLN A 36 6.67 -6.51 -3.64
N LEU A 37 6.84 -5.24 -4.02
CA LEU A 37 7.96 -4.38 -3.60
C LEU A 37 7.60 -3.42 -2.47
N GLY A 38 6.31 -3.10 -2.35
CA GLY A 38 5.84 -2.10 -1.40
C GLY A 38 4.35 -2.19 -1.17
N PHE A 39 3.91 -1.46 -0.15
CA PHE A 39 2.54 -1.45 0.33
C PHE A 39 2.20 -0.11 0.98
N ALA A 40 0.95 0.29 0.88
CA ALA A 40 0.34 1.33 1.69
C ALA A 40 -1.16 1.06 1.80
N ARG A 41 -1.82 1.65 2.80
CA ARG A 41 -3.28 1.58 2.90
C ARG A 41 -3.90 2.86 3.41
N LEU A 42 -5.13 3.10 3.00
CA LEU A 42 -6.00 4.15 3.50
C LEU A 42 -7.10 3.53 4.36
N ILE A 43 -7.24 4.02 5.60
CA ILE A 43 -8.49 3.88 6.35
C ILE A 43 -9.36 5.07 5.96
N THR A 44 -10.49 4.83 5.31
CA THR A 44 -11.27 5.91 4.69
C THR A 44 -12.75 5.56 4.64
N ASP A 45 -13.60 6.59 4.66
CA ASP A 45 -15.03 6.51 4.33
C ASP A 45 -15.30 6.69 2.82
N HIS A 46 -14.23 6.77 2.03
CA HIS A 46 -14.21 7.01 0.58
C HIS A 46 -14.80 8.35 0.12
N THR A 47 -15.08 9.28 1.04
CA THR A 47 -15.76 10.54 0.71
C THR A 47 -15.14 11.74 1.42
N THR A 48 -15.06 11.74 2.75
CA THR A 48 -14.70 12.95 3.52
C THR A 48 -13.35 12.85 4.21
N PHE A 49 -12.83 11.64 4.41
CA PHE A 49 -11.61 11.44 5.18
C PHE A 49 -10.82 10.23 4.70
N ALA A 50 -9.50 10.36 4.68
CA ALA A 50 -8.58 9.26 4.48
C ALA A 50 -7.38 9.38 5.43
N TYR A 51 -7.06 8.29 6.12
CA TYR A 51 -5.86 8.16 6.95
C TYR A 51 -4.86 7.22 6.27
N LEU A 52 -3.76 7.80 5.77
CA LEU A 52 -2.67 7.07 5.16
C LEU A 52 -1.77 6.43 6.22
N THR A 53 -1.56 5.13 6.10
CA THR A 53 -0.75 4.36 7.04
C THR A 53 -0.10 3.17 6.33
N ASP A 54 0.83 2.52 7.03
CA ASP A 54 1.50 1.29 6.59
C ASP A 54 2.30 1.44 5.30
N VAL A 55 2.74 2.67 4.98
CA VAL A 55 3.59 2.98 3.84
C VAL A 55 4.96 2.32 4.02
N TYR A 56 5.30 1.42 3.11
CA TYR A 56 6.54 0.66 3.18
C TYR A 56 7.03 0.25 1.79
N VAL A 57 8.34 0.33 1.60
CA VAL A 57 9.05 -0.24 0.44
C VAL A 57 10.15 -1.16 0.96
N LEU A 58 10.32 -2.32 0.34
CA LEU A 58 11.39 -3.27 0.62
C LEU A 58 12.76 -2.57 0.60
N PRO A 59 13.66 -2.83 1.57
CA PRO A 59 14.91 -2.08 1.72
C PRO A 59 15.75 -1.98 0.44
N GLU A 60 15.84 -3.06 -0.33
CA GLU A 60 16.59 -3.19 -1.58
C GLU A 60 16.04 -2.32 -2.73
N TYR A 61 14.81 -1.81 -2.62
CA TYR A 61 14.17 -0.93 -3.61
C TYR A 61 14.04 0.53 -3.13
N ARG A 62 14.63 0.88 -1.97
CA ARG A 62 14.61 2.26 -1.45
C ARG A 62 15.62 3.14 -2.16
N GLY A 63 15.40 4.46 -2.13
CA GLY A 63 16.26 5.45 -2.80
C GLY A 63 16.04 5.56 -4.31
N LEU A 64 15.13 4.76 -4.89
CA LEU A 64 14.81 4.74 -6.32
C LEU A 64 13.60 5.61 -6.70
N GLY A 65 13.09 6.45 -5.78
CA GLY A 65 11.89 7.27 -6.00
C GLY A 65 10.56 6.53 -5.90
N ILE A 66 10.56 5.20 -5.75
CA ILE A 66 9.36 4.34 -5.71
C ILE A 66 8.35 4.78 -4.62
N GLY A 67 8.84 5.18 -3.45
CA GLY A 67 7.96 5.66 -2.37
C GLY A 67 7.26 6.98 -2.71
N GLY A 68 7.92 7.89 -3.43
CA GLY A 68 7.31 9.13 -3.91
C GLY A 68 6.26 8.84 -4.97
N TRP A 69 6.60 8.01 -5.94
CA TRP A 69 5.65 7.55 -6.97
C TRP A 69 4.39 6.89 -6.37
N LEU A 70 4.54 6.10 -5.31
CA LEU A 70 3.39 5.54 -4.58
C LEU A 70 2.50 6.63 -3.98
N LEU A 71 3.09 7.69 -3.40
CA LEU A 71 2.32 8.82 -2.86
C LEU A 71 1.61 9.59 -3.97
N ASP A 72 2.22 9.77 -5.14
CA ASP A 72 1.58 10.40 -6.30
C ASP A 72 0.35 9.61 -6.75
N CYS A 73 0.44 8.26 -6.81
CA CYS A 73 -0.71 7.41 -7.13
C CYS A 73 -1.83 7.49 -6.08
N ILE A 74 -1.47 7.66 -4.80
CA ILE A 74 -2.45 7.84 -3.71
C ILE A 74 -3.14 9.19 -3.86
N ASP A 75 -2.39 10.24 -4.15
CA ASP A 75 -2.90 11.60 -4.36
C ASP A 75 -3.89 11.64 -5.53
N GLU A 76 -3.51 11.06 -6.68
CA GLU A 76 -4.39 10.92 -7.85
C GLU A 76 -5.70 10.18 -7.51
N HIS A 77 -5.63 9.13 -6.69
CA HIS A 77 -6.82 8.41 -6.23
C HIS A 77 -7.74 9.26 -5.34
N LEU A 78 -7.15 10.13 -4.51
CA LEU A 78 -7.89 11.00 -3.59
C LEU A 78 -8.49 12.20 -4.32
N GLU A 79 -7.79 12.80 -5.29
CA GLU A 79 -8.31 13.89 -6.12
C GLU A 79 -9.49 13.46 -7.00
N ALA A 80 -9.53 12.18 -7.39
CA ALA A 80 -10.65 11.62 -8.15
C ALA A 80 -11.93 11.40 -7.31
N LYS A 81 -11.87 11.63 -5.98
CA LYS A 81 -13.05 11.53 -5.10
C LYS A 81 -13.91 12.80 -5.19
N PRO A 82 -15.24 12.67 -5.00
CA PRO A 82 -16.18 13.79 -5.10
C PRO A 82 -15.97 14.87 -4.03
#